data_AF-A0A2E6J5E3-F1
#
_entry.id   AF-A0A2E6J5E3-F1
#
_cell.length_a   1.000
_cell.length_b   1.000
_cell.length_c   1.000
_cell.angle_alpha   90.00
_cell.angle_beta   90.00
_cell.angle_gamma   90.00
#
_symmetry.space_group_name_H-M   'P 1'
#
loop_
_entity.id
_entity.type
_entity.pdbx_description
1 polymer ?
#
loop_
_entity_poly.entity_id
_entity_poly.type
_entity_poly.pdbx_seq_one_letter_code
_entity_poly.pdbx_strand_id
1 'polypeptide(L)'
;MSDYAEYCRAVETYLCQKNRGRLIRLVGPSFELVRGWAEQGLPLKIVMRGIDERVTRYEAKSKSSRRYPLHIEFCENDVLRAFDDWRRSVGPTIDVDQRDDSRATAKSLPKHLTTVMSRLTACLMNPEPWPGLHVVLNRVVRALDELREPAKTARGSVRFDLLKSLQNLDGAMMRDIRVVADEPTIKAVEAEVATELGVFRERMSQSAYEEATKLAVEQRLRVQLGLPRLSST
;
A
#
# COMPACT_ATOMS: atom_id res chain seq x y z
N MET A 1 -5.58 -6.67 -25.02
CA MET A 1 -5.14 -5.25 -24.94
C MET A 1 -5.39 -4.82 -23.50
N SER A 2 -4.35 -4.40 -22.78
CA SER A 2 -4.45 -4.13 -21.34
C SER A 2 -5.46 -3.02 -21.04
N ASP A 3 -6.33 -3.23 -20.05
CA ASP A 3 -7.35 -2.28 -19.54
C ASP A 3 -6.74 -0.88 -19.30
N TYR A 4 -5.49 -0.83 -18.84
CA TYR A 4 -4.74 0.42 -18.63
C TYR A 4 -4.50 1.24 -19.91
N ALA A 5 -4.33 0.59 -21.07
CA ALA A 5 -4.14 1.31 -22.33
C ALA A 5 -5.42 2.00 -22.79
N GLU A 6 -6.59 1.40 -22.52
CA GLU A 6 -7.89 2.00 -22.80
C GLU A 6 -8.17 3.16 -21.85
N TYR A 7 -7.87 2.97 -20.56
CA TYR A 7 -7.95 4.02 -19.55
C TYR A 7 -7.10 5.26 -19.92
N CYS A 8 -5.82 5.07 -20.25
CA CYS A 8 -4.95 6.17 -20.66
C CYS A 8 -5.46 6.88 -21.91
N ARG A 9 -5.95 6.14 -22.93
CA ARG A 9 -6.56 6.74 -24.13
C ARG A 9 -7.82 7.55 -23.80
N ALA A 10 -8.63 7.08 -22.86
CA ALA A 10 -9.82 7.80 -22.43
C ALA A 10 -9.47 9.13 -21.73
N VAL A 11 -8.46 9.12 -20.86
CA VAL A 11 -7.94 10.35 -20.21
C VAL A 11 -7.32 11.31 -21.24
N GLU A 12 -6.54 10.80 -22.20
CA GLU A 12 -5.96 11.59 -23.29
C GLU A 12 -7.04 12.28 -24.12
N THR A 13 -8.06 11.53 -24.51
CA THR A 13 -9.20 12.03 -25.28
C THR A 13 -9.92 13.14 -24.52
N TYR A 14 -10.15 12.94 -23.22
CA TYR A 14 -10.82 13.92 -22.37
C TYR A 14 -10.00 15.21 -22.23
N LEU A 15 -8.70 15.09 -21.98
CA LEU A 15 -7.82 16.25 -21.84
C LEU A 15 -7.71 17.03 -23.16
N CYS A 16 -7.67 16.34 -24.30
CA CYS A 16 -7.70 16.96 -25.62
C CYS A 16 -8.98 17.79 -25.81
N GLN A 17 -10.14 17.25 -25.41
CA GLN A 17 -11.41 17.98 -25.44
C GLN A 17 -11.36 19.25 -24.55
N LYS A 18 -10.83 19.15 -23.32
CA LYS A 18 -10.70 20.30 -22.42
C LYS A 18 -9.73 21.37 -22.92
N ASN A 19 -8.71 20.95 -23.66
CA ASN A 19 -7.77 21.84 -24.34
C ASN A 19 -8.29 22.41 -25.67
N ARG A 20 -9.59 22.25 -25.96
CA ARG A 20 -10.29 22.75 -27.16
C ARG A 20 -9.76 22.11 -28.45
N GLY A 21 -9.46 20.81 -28.39
CA GLY A 21 -8.95 20.04 -29.53
C GLY A 21 -7.44 20.17 -29.74
N ARG A 22 -6.71 20.90 -28.88
CA ARG A 22 -5.25 20.90 -28.91
C ARG A 22 -4.75 19.58 -28.34
N LEU A 23 -4.21 18.75 -29.22
CA LEU A 23 -3.72 17.42 -28.89
C LEU A 23 -2.54 17.50 -27.92
N ILE A 24 -2.67 16.84 -26.78
CA ILE A 24 -1.57 16.48 -25.89
C ILE A 24 -1.53 14.96 -25.87
N ARG A 25 -0.42 14.37 -26.32
CA ARG A 25 -0.22 12.93 -26.20
C ARG A 25 0.31 12.59 -24.83
N LEU A 26 -0.24 11.55 -24.21
CA LEU A 26 0.29 10.94 -23.00
C LEU A 26 1.45 10.04 -23.40
N VAL A 27 2.68 10.53 -23.25
CA VAL A 27 3.90 9.79 -23.53
C VAL A 27 4.91 9.95 -22.40
N GLY A 28 5.77 8.95 -22.21
CA GLY A 28 6.83 8.99 -21.20
C GLY A 28 6.29 9.25 -19.79
N PRO A 29 6.80 10.25 -19.04
CA PRO A 29 6.37 10.52 -17.67
C PRO A 29 4.86 10.75 -17.51
N SER A 30 4.23 11.43 -18.47
CA SER A 30 2.79 11.72 -18.42
C SER A 30 1.94 10.45 -18.62
N PHE A 31 2.45 9.46 -19.35
CA PHE A 31 1.82 8.16 -19.50
C PHE A 31 1.93 7.34 -18.21
N GLU A 32 3.12 7.27 -17.62
CA GLU A 32 3.35 6.54 -16.36
C GLU A 32 2.53 7.14 -15.21
N LEU A 33 2.34 8.46 -15.18
CA LEU A 33 1.47 9.13 -14.21
C LEU A 33 0.02 8.64 -14.30
N VAL A 34 -0.58 8.68 -15.50
CA VAL A 34 -1.98 8.30 -15.71
C VAL A 34 -2.19 6.80 -15.54
N ARG A 35 -1.21 6.00 -15.98
CA ARG A 35 -1.18 4.56 -15.73
C ARG A 35 -1.14 4.28 -14.23
N GLY A 36 -0.33 5.01 -13.46
CA GLY A 36 -0.26 4.89 -12.02
C GLY A 36 -1.59 5.17 -11.32
N TRP A 37 -2.43 6.06 -11.84
CA TRP A 37 -3.79 6.26 -11.33
C TRP A 37 -4.69 5.05 -11.58
N ALA A 38 -4.60 4.46 -12.78
CA ALA A 38 -5.37 3.27 -13.11
C ALA A 38 -4.95 2.07 -12.24
N GLU A 39 -3.64 1.89 -12.02
CA GLU A 39 -3.09 0.85 -11.13
C GLU A 39 -3.52 1.04 -9.66
N GLN A 40 -3.70 2.29 -9.22
CA GLN A 40 -4.26 2.64 -7.90
C GLN A 40 -5.80 2.47 -7.82
N GLY A 41 -6.46 2.07 -8.91
CA GLY A 41 -7.90 1.88 -8.96
C GLY A 41 -8.70 3.19 -8.96
N LEU A 42 -8.11 4.30 -9.42
CA LEU A 42 -8.85 5.56 -9.54
C LEU A 42 -9.93 5.42 -10.63
N PRO A 43 -11.22 5.66 -10.32
CA PRO A 43 -12.25 5.61 -11.34
C PRO A 43 -12.06 6.74 -12.36
N LEU A 44 -12.23 6.42 -13.65
CA LEU A 44 -12.04 7.37 -14.76
C LEU A 44 -12.83 8.68 -14.56
N LYS A 45 -14.09 8.58 -14.08
CA LYS A 45 -14.95 9.74 -13.82
C LYS A 45 -14.38 10.70 -12.77
N ILE A 46 -13.62 10.19 -11.80
CA ILE A 46 -12.99 10.99 -10.75
C ILE A 46 -11.75 11.71 -11.28
N VAL A 47 -10.96 11.05 -12.14
CA VAL A 47 -9.87 11.71 -12.86
C VAL A 47 -10.39 12.84 -13.74
N MET A 48 -11.46 12.59 -14.49
CA MET A 48 -12.12 13.62 -15.30
C MET A 48 -12.58 14.82 -14.45
N ARG A 49 -13.16 14.56 -13.26
CA ARG A 49 -13.53 15.63 -12.32
C ARG A 49 -12.34 16.45 -11.85
N GLY A 50 -11.23 15.80 -11.47
CA GLY A 50 -10.01 16.51 -11.07
C GLY A 50 -9.42 17.36 -12.19
N ILE A 51 -9.45 16.87 -13.44
CA ILE A 51 -9.07 17.66 -14.62
C ILE A 51 -9.98 18.89 -14.76
N ASP A 52 -11.29 18.75 -14.58
CA ASP A 52 -12.22 19.88 -14.67
C ASP A 52 -11.96 20.96 -13.61
N GLU A 53 -11.69 20.56 -12.38
CA GLU A 53 -11.30 21.48 -11.30
C GLU A 53 -10.01 22.22 -11.65
N ARG A 54 -9.01 21.52 -12.19
CA ARG A 54 -7.76 22.14 -12.64
C ARG A 54 -7.99 23.12 -13.77
N VAL A 55 -8.77 22.73 -14.79
CA VAL A 55 -9.10 23.57 -15.95
C VAL A 55 -9.82 24.84 -15.50
N THR A 56 -10.80 24.72 -14.60
CA THR A 56 -11.54 25.86 -14.06
C THR A 56 -10.61 26.86 -13.38
N ARG A 57 -9.70 26.38 -12.51
CA ARG A 57 -8.71 27.26 -11.85
C ARG A 57 -7.71 27.84 -12.83
N TYR A 58 -7.30 27.07 -13.82
CA TYR A 58 -6.37 27.50 -14.86
C TYR A 58 -6.97 28.63 -15.68
N GLU A 59 -8.23 28.51 -16.11
CA GLU A 59 -8.96 29.53 -16.85
C GLU A 59 -9.28 30.78 -16.01
N ALA A 60 -9.51 30.62 -14.70
CA ALA A 60 -9.75 31.73 -13.79
C ALA A 60 -8.50 32.60 -13.55
N LYS A 61 -7.29 32.03 -13.63
CA LYS A 61 -6.04 32.71 -13.28
C LYS A 61 -5.64 33.84 -14.25
N SER A 62 -5.95 33.73 -15.54
CA SER A 62 -5.61 34.76 -16.53
C SER A 62 -6.34 34.55 -17.85
N LYS A 63 -6.67 35.62 -18.59
CA LYS A 63 -7.11 35.49 -20.00
C LYS A 63 -6.05 34.80 -20.89
N SER A 64 -4.77 34.90 -20.53
CA SER A 64 -3.65 34.27 -21.26
C SER A 64 -3.58 32.76 -21.06
N SER A 65 -4.14 32.21 -19.97
CA SER A 65 -4.13 30.75 -19.76
C SER A 65 -4.95 30.01 -20.82
N ARG A 66 -5.97 30.66 -21.41
CA ARG A 66 -6.70 30.12 -22.57
C ARG A 66 -5.81 29.93 -23.81
N ARG A 67 -4.66 30.60 -23.87
CA ARG A 67 -3.73 30.55 -25.00
C ARG A 67 -2.85 29.29 -24.99
N TYR A 68 -2.54 28.73 -23.83
CA TYR A 68 -1.67 27.55 -23.70
C TYR A 68 -2.46 26.30 -23.29
N PRO A 69 -2.14 25.13 -23.85
CA PRO A 69 -2.79 23.89 -23.46
C PRO A 69 -2.32 23.43 -22.08
N LEU A 70 -3.25 22.87 -21.28
CA LEU A 70 -2.99 22.36 -19.95
C LEU A 70 -2.44 20.94 -20.03
N HIS A 71 -1.25 20.71 -19.48
CA HIS A 71 -0.65 19.38 -19.38
C HIS A 71 -1.20 18.59 -18.19
N ILE A 72 -1.28 17.26 -18.34
CA ILE A 72 -1.86 16.35 -17.34
C ILE A 72 -1.10 16.36 -16.01
N GLU A 73 0.21 16.59 -16.04
CA GLU A 73 1.09 16.65 -14.86
C GLU A 73 0.64 17.74 -13.88
N PHE A 74 0.03 18.82 -14.39
CA PHE A 74 -0.51 19.88 -13.55
C PHE A 74 -1.85 19.54 -12.90
N CYS A 75 -2.49 18.45 -13.32
CA CYS A 75 -3.80 18.02 -12.82
C CYS A 75 -3.67 17.02 -11.65
N GLU A 76 -2.48 16.47 -11.40
CA GLU A 76 -2.28 15.38 -10.41
C GLU A 76 -2.87 15.71 -9.03
N ASN A 77 -2.51 16.86 -8.46
CA ASN A 77 -3.02 17.26 -7.13
C ASN A 77 -4.55 17.40 -7.09
N ASP A 78 -5.18 17.84 -8.18
CA ASP A 78 -6.64 17.98 -8.25
C ASP A 78 -7.33 16.63 -8.41
N VAL A 79 -6.73 15.75 -9.21
CA VAL A 79 -7.19 14.36 -9.38
C VAL A 79 -7.13 13.59 -8.07
N LEU A 80 -6.03 13.68 -7.32
CA LEU A 80 -5.89 13.02 -6.03
C LEU A 80 -6.85 13.59 -4.98
N ARG A 81 -7.05 14.91 -4.94
CA ARG A 81 -8.07 15.52 -4.06
C ARG A 81 -9.47 15.02 -4.39
N ALA A 82 -9.84 15.02 -5.67
CA ALA A 82 -11.11 14.48 -6.12
C ALA A 82 -11.26 13.01 -5.73
N PHE A 83 -10.18 12.22 -5.77
CA PHE A 83 -10.21 10.83 -5.33
C PHE A 83 -10.46 10.69 -3.83
N ASP A 84 -9.74 11.44 -3.00
CA ASP A 84 -9.96 11.42 -1.55
C ASP A 84 -11.37 11.83 -1.17
N ASP A 85 -11.93 12.86 -1.82
CA ASP A 85 -13.29 13.32 -1.55
C ASP A 85 -14.33 12.28 -1.95
N TRP A 86 -14.15 11.62 -3.09
CA TRP A 86 -14.99 10.50 -3.50
C TRP A 86 -14.89 9.34 -2.51
N ARG A 87 -13.67 9.00 -2.07
CA ARG A 87 -13.44 7.92 -1.11
C ARG A 87 -14.07 8.20 0.25
N ARG A 88 -14.12 9.46 0.67
CA ARG A 88 -14.85 9.92 1.87
C ARG A 88 -16.36 9.84 1.68
N SER A 89 -16.87 10.18 0.49
CA SER A 89 -18.31 10.22 0.21
C SER A 89 -18.93 8.83 0.00
N VAL A 90 -18.15 7.85 -0.44
CA VAL A 90 -18.63 6.47 -0.68
C VAL A 90 -18.78 5.67 0.63
N GLY A 91 -18.17 6.11 1.73
CA GLY A 91 -18.25 5.42 3.02
C GLY A 91 -17.50 4.07 3.02
N PRO A 92 -17.20 3.50 4.20
CA PRO A 92 -16.40 2.29 4.30
C PRO A 92 -17.24 1.05 3.98
N THR A 93 -17.23 0.63 2.71
CA THR A 93 -17.41 -0.79 2.39
C THR A 93 -16.04 -1.44 2.43
N ILE A 94 -15.81 -2.19 3.51
CA ILE A 94 -14.66 -3.07 3.79
C ILE A 94 -13.37 -2.34 4.21
N ASP A 95 -13.08 -2.55 5.49
CA ASP A 95 -11.91 -2.25 6.31
C ASP A 95 -11.35 -0.82 6.39
N VAL A 96 -11.52 -0.29 7.60
CA VAL A 96 -10.88 0.89 8.12
C VAL A 96 -9.48 0.49 8.58
N ASP A 97 -8.47 0.75 7.74
CA ASP A 97 -7.25 1.35 8.26
C ASP A 97 -6.91 2.57 7.41
N GLN A 98 -7.41 3.71 7.86
CA GLN A 98 -6.95 5.02 7.42
C GLN A 98 -6.74 5.87 8.66
N ARG A 99 -5.53 6.42 8.78
CA ARG A 99 -5.25 7.84 8.49
C ARG A 99 -3.83 8.13 8.97
N ASP A 100 -2.87 8.06 8.05
CA ASP A 100 -1.85 9.11 7.99
C ASP A 100 -1.30 9.29 6.56
N ASP A 101 -1.62 10.47 6.06
CA ASP A 101 -1.14 11.27 4.93
C ASP A 101 -0.21 10.67 3.83
N SER A 102 -0.81 10.52 2.65
CA SER A 102 -0.39 11.12 1.37
C SER A 102 1.12 11.22 1.07
N ARG A 103 1.71 10.08 0.68
CA ARG A 103 2.75 9.97 -0.37
C ARG A 103 2.93 8.50 -0.74
N ALA A 104 2.41 8.11 -1.89
CA ALA A 104 2.91 6.98 -2.66
C ALA A 104 3.74 7.53 -3.86
N THR A 105 4.64 8.50 -3.66
CA THR A 105 6.06 8.08 -3.64
C THR A 105 6.23 6.98 -2.63
N ALA A 106 6.51 5.75 -3.09
CA ALA A 106 6.81 4.60 -2.24
C ALA A 106 7.34 5.06 -0.89
N LYS A 107 6.59 4.81 0.20
CA LYS A 107 6.98 5.21 1.58
C LYS A 107 8.49 5.17 1.63
N SER A 108 9.14 6.31 1.91
CA SER A 108 10.60 6.31 1.92
C SER A 108 10.98 5.14 2.81
N LEU A 109 11.72 4.20 2.26
CA LEU A 109 12.02 2.94 2.94
C LEU A 109 12.58 3.22 4.35
N PRO A 110 13.37 4.29 4.56
CA PRO A 110 13.73 4.76 5.90
C PRO A 110 12.56 5.13 6.83
N LYS A 111 11.52 5.83 6.32
CA LYS A 111 10.32 6.17 7.12
C LYS A 111 9.56 4.91 7.51
N HIS A 112 9.38 3.98 6.57
CA HIS A 112 8.74 2.67 6.87
C HIS A 112 9.52 1.90 7.93
N LEU A 113 10.85 1.77 7.77
CA LEU A 113 11.71 1.13 8.78
C LEU A 113 11.60 1.80 10.15
N THR A 114 11.62 3.13 10.20
CA THR A 114 11.49 3.87 11.46
C THR A 114 10.14 3.57 12.13
N THR A 115 9.03 3.59 11.38
CA THR A 115 7.69 3.26 11.92
C THR A 115 7.61 1.82 12.41
N VAL A 116 8.15 0.87 11.65
CA VAL A 116 8.18 -0.55 12.03
C VAL A 116 9.00 -0.74 13.31
N MET A 117 10.19 -0.15 13.39
CA MET A 117 11.03 -0.20 14.59
C MET A 117 10.31 0.41 15.79
N SER A 118 9.68 1.57 15.66
CA SER A 118 8.90 2.16 16.76
C SER A 118 7.77 1.25 17.25
N ARG A 119 7.05 0.58 16.33
CA ARG A 119 5.99 -0.37 16.68
C ARG A 119 6.53 -1.62 17.37
N LEU A 120 7.64 -2.18 16.90
CA LEU A 120 8.30 -3.32 17.56
C LEU A 120 8.82 -2.94 18.94
N THR A 121 9.39 -1.75 19.10
CA THR A 121 9.82 -1.22 20.40
C THR A 121 8.62 -1.03 21.32
N ALA A 122 7.47 -0.56 20.83
CA ALA A 122 6.26 -0.48 21.64
C ALA A 122 5.78 -1.87 22.11
N CYS A 123 5.88 -2.90 21.25
CA CYS A 123 5.56 -4.28 21.64
C CYS A 123 6.50 -4.77 22.76
N LEU A 124 7.78 -4.43 22.71
CA LEU A 124 8.77 -4.77 23.75
C LEU A 124 8.52 -4.07 25.10
N MET A 125 7.74 -2.99 25.13
CA MET A 125 7.35 -2.30 26.38
C MET A 125 6.15 -2.96 27.05
N ASN A 126 5.40 -3.80 26.34
CA ASN A 126 4.29 -4.54 26.92
C ASN A 126 4.81 -5.77 27.69
N PRO A 127 4.03 -6.30 28.65
CA PRO A 127 4.35 -7.57 29.28
C PRO A 127 4.47 -8.67 28.23
N GLU A 128 5.46 -9.53 28.40
CA GLU A 128 5.67 -10.64 27.50
C GLU A 128 4.51 -11.66 27.66
N PRO A 129 3.76 -11.98 26.60
CA PRO A 129 2.64 -12.92 26.69
C PRO A 129 3.13 -14.36 26.92
N TRP A 130 4.31 -14.71 26.41
CA TRP A 130 4.99 -15.98 26.68
C TRP A 130 6.51 -15.82 26.62
N PRO A 131 7.29 -16.61 27.38
CA PRO A 131 8.74 -16.48 27.43
C PRO A 131 9.40 -16.63 26.05
N GLY A 132 10.23 -15.68 25.67
CA GLY A 132 11.06 -15.74 24.46
C GLY A 132 10.57 -14.89 23.29
N LEU A 133 9.34 -14.35 23.32
CA LEU A 133 8.86 -13.39 22.34
C LEU A 133 9.78 -12.16 22.26
N HIS A 134 10.15 -11.55 23.39
CA HIS A 134 11.00 -10.37 23.44
C HIS A 134 12.40 -10.65 22.89
N VAL A 135 12.91 -11.88 23.04
CA VAL A 135 14.20 -12.28 22.44
C VAL A 135 14.11 -12.26 20.92
N VAL A 136 13.03 -12.77 20.35
CA VAL A 136 12.77 -12.73 18.91
C VAL A 136 12.62 -11.30 18.41
N LEU A 137 11.80 -10.48 19.07
CA LEU A 137 11.58 -9.09 18.67
C LEU A 137 12.87 -8.25 18.75
N ASN A 138 13.68 -8.40 19.80
CA ASN A 138 14.97 -7.71 19.91
C ASN A 138 15.94 -8.09 18.79
N ARG A 139 15.99 -9.38 18.39
CA ARG A 139 16.78 -9.83 17.24
C ARG A 139 16.35 -9.14 15.96
N VAL A 140 15.04 -9.04 15.72
CA VAL A 140 14.48 -8.38 14.54
C VAL A 140 14.78 -6.89 14.55
N VAL A 141 14.62 -6.20 15.68
CA VAL A 141 14.94 -4.77 15.81
C VAL A 141 16.42 -4.50 15.48
N ARG A 142 17.35 -5.34 15.96
CA ARG A 142 18.77 -5.22 15.62
C ARG A 142 19.03 -5.40 14.12
N ALA A 143 18.43 -6.43 13.52
CA ALA A 143 18.56 -6.65 12.08
C ALA A 143 17.97 -5.49 11.26
N LEU A 144 16.88 -4.87 11.70
CA LEU A 144 16.32 -3.69 11.03
C LEU A 144 17.20 -2.44 11.16
N ASP A 145 17.89 -2.26 12.29
CA ASP A 145 18.81 -1.14 12.51
C ASP A 145 20.01 -1.20 11.56
N GLU A 146 20.56 -2.41 11.32
CA GLU A 146 21.63 -2.64 10.32
C GLU A 146 21.18 -2.28 8.89
N LEU A 147 19.89 -2.48 8.58
CA LEU A 147 19.30 -2.17 7.28
C LEU A 147 18.96 -0.68 7.10
N ARG A 148 19.04 0.13 8.16
CA ARG A 148 18.61 1.54 8.15
C ARG A 148 19.51 2.44 7.31
N GLU A 149 20.83 2.27 7.38
CA GLU A 149 21.77 3.07 6.58
C GLU A 149 21.68 2.76 5.08
N PRO A 150 21.71 1.48 4.63
CA PRO A 150 21.48 1.13 3.22
C PRO A 150 20.14 1.64 2.69
N ALA A 151 19.09 1.67 3.52
CA ALA A 151 17.77 2.14 3.11
C ALA A 151 17.73 3.62 2.71
N LYS A 152 18.63 4.47 3.25
CA LYS A 152 18.64 5.91 2.95
C LYS A 152 19.09 6.21 1.53
N THR A 153 19.99 5.39 0.99
CA THR A 153 20.61 5.59 -0.33
C THR A 153 20.13 4.56 -1.37
N ALA A 154 19.34 3.57 -0.97
CA ALA A 154 18.85 2.50 -1.83
C ALA A 154 18.04 3.02 -3.03
N ARG A 155 18.47 2.63 -4.24
CA ARG A 155 17.78 2.89 -5.52
C ARG A 155 17.89 1.65 -6.42
N GLY A 156 16.92 1.45 -7.31
CA GLY A 156 16.96 0.35 -8.29
C GLY A 156 17.07 -1.03 -7.66
N SER A 157 18.03 -1.84 -8.12
CA SER A 157 18.28 -3.21 -7.63
C SER A 157 18.55 -3.26 -6.13
N VAL A 158 19.30 -2.30 -5.57
CA VAL A 158 19.59 -2.23 -4.13
C VAL A 158 18.32 -2.08 -3.30
N ARG A 159 17.33 -1.33 -3.81
CA ARG A 159 16.00 -1.24 -3.15
C ARG A 159 15.26 -2.57 -3.22
N PHE A 160 15.31 -3.26 -4.36
CA PHE A 160 14.68 -4.55 -4.53
C PHE A 160 15.27 -5.61 -3.58
N ASP A 161 16.60 -5.69 -3.49
CA ASP A 161 17.31 -6.62 -2.59
C ASP A 161 16.99 -6.34 -1.11
N LEU A 162 16.84 -5.06 -0.76
CA LEU A 162 16.44 -4.65 0.58
C LEU A 162 15.00 -5.04 0.90
N LEU A 163 14.06 -4.86 -0.03
CA LEU A 163 12.68 -5.32 0.13
C LEU A 163 12.60 -6.85 0.29
N LYS A 164 13.39 -7.59 -0.49
CA LYS A 164 13.51 -9.05 -0.36
C LYS A 164 14.08 -9.46 1.00
N SER A 165 15.09 -8.74 1.47
CA SER A 165 15.66 -8.94 2.82
C SER A 165 14.62 -8.70 3.91
N LEU A 166 13.78 -7.66 3.78
CA LEU A 166 12.68 -7.40 4.71
C LEU A 166 11.61 -8.48 4.68
N GLN A 167 11.25 -9.00 3.51
CA GLN A 167 10.33 -10.14 3.39
C GLN A 167 10.89 -11.40 4.06
N ASN A 168 12.18 -11.69 3.87
CA ASN A 168 12.84 -12.82 4.50
C ASN A 168 12.89 -12.67 6.03
N LEU A 169 13.19 -11.46 6.52
CA LEU A 169 13.21 -11.16 7.95
C LEU A 169 11.81 -11.26 8.57
N ASP A 170 10.77 -10.80 7.87
CA ASP A 170 9.37 -10.91 8.28
C ASP A 170 8.94 -12.38 8.44
N GLY A 171 9.28 -13.21 7.45
CA GLY A 171 9.01 -14.65 7.51
C GLY A 171 9.85 -15.40 8.54
N ALA A 172 11.09 -14.97 8.81
CA ALA A 172 11.90 -15.51 9.90
C ALA A 172 11.32 -15.15 11.27
N MET A 173 10.91 -13.88 11.46
CA MET A 173 10.25 -13.42 12.68
C MET A 173 9.02 -14.25 12.99
N MET A 174 8.10 -14.43 12.04
CA MET A 174 6.88 -15.20 12.30
C MET A 174 7.14 -16.67 12.62
N ARG A 175 8.14 -17.29 11.96
CA ARG A 175 8.55 -18.67 12.26
C ARG A 175 9.12 -18.78 13.67
N ASP A 176 10.01 -17.88 14.06
CA ASP A 176 10.62 -17.86 15.40
C ASP A 176 9.55 -17.62 16.47
N ILE A 177 8.63 -16.68 16.26
CA ILE A 177 7.50 -16.41 17.15
C ILE A 177 6.66 -17.66 17.36
N ARG A 178 6.34 -18.41 16.29
CA ARG A 178 5.56 -19.64 16.38
C ARG A 178 6.30 -20.76 17.14
N VAL A 179 7.63 -20.79 17.10
CA VAL A 179 8.43 -21.77 17.85
C VAL A 179 8.46 -21.46 19.35
N VAL A 180 8.51 -20.18 19.72
CA VAL A 180 8.54 -19.77 21.14
C VAL A 180 7.14 -19.60 21.75
N ALA A 181 6.11 -19.49 20.92
CA ALA A 181 4.73 -19.35 21.37
C ALA A 181 4.29 -20.56 22.19
N ASP A 182 3.49 -20.28 23.21
CA ASP A 182 2.95 -21.29 24.09
C ASP A 182 1.91 -22.14 23.34
N GLU A 183 2.02 -23.46 23.53
CA GLU A 183 1.14 -24.45 22.93
C GLU A 183 -0.37 -24.15 23.07
N PRO A 184 -0.90 -23.67 24.22
CA PRO A 184 -2.33 -23.37 24.31
C PRO A 184 -2.75 -22.15 23.47
N THR A 185 -1.92 -21.11 23.38
CA THR A 185 -2.23 -19.94 22.54
C THR A 185 -2.23 -20.28 21.05
N ILE A 186 -1.25 -21.07 20.58
CA ILE A 186 -1.22 -21.51 19.17
C ILE A 186 -2.49 -22.33 18.85
N LYS A 187 -2.84 -23.28 19.72
CA LYS A 187 -4.04 -24.11 19.53
C LYS A 187 -5.33 -23.29 19.53
N ALA A 188 -5.44 -22.30 20.40
CA ALA A 188 -6.59 -21.40 20.43
C ALA A 188 -6.72 -20.62 19.10
N VAL A 189 -5.62 -20.04 18.62
CA VAL A 189 -5.58 -19.33 17.33
C VAL A 189 -5.93 -20.24 16.17
N GLU A 190 -5.40 -21.46 16.13
CA GLU A 190 -5.71 -22.44 15.07
C GLU A 190 -7.17 -22.87 15.08
N ALA A 191 -7.78 -23.05 16.26
CA ALA A 191 -9.19 -23.40 16.38
C ALA A 191 -10.12 -22.27 15.91
N GLU A 192 -9.80 -21.01 16.26
CA GLU A 192 -10.53 -19.84 15.77
C GLU A 192 -10.46 -19.74 14.24
N VAL A 193 -9.25 -19.83 13.67
CA VAL A 193 -9.04 -19.76 12.22
C VAL A 193 -9.74 -20.93 11.50
N ALA A 194 -9.70 -22.15 12.07
CA ALA A 194 -10.40 -23.30 11.49
C ALA A 194 -11.92 -23.10 11.46
N THR A 195 -12.48 -22.41 12.44
CA THR A 195 -13.91 -22.06 12.49
C THR A 195 -14.26 -21.04 11.41
N GLU A 196 -13.44 -20.00 11.24
CA GLU A 196 -13.63 -18.96 10.22
C GLU A 196 -13.47 -19.50 8.79
N LEU A 197 -12.41 -20.28 8.54
CA LEU A 197 -12.12 -20.84 7.22
C LEU A 197 -12.96 -22.07 6.88
N GLY A 198 -13.56 -22.74 7.87
CA GLY A 198 -14.38 -23.93 7.67
C GLY A 198 -15.53 -23.72 6.67
N VAL A 199 -16.11 -22.51 6.63
CA VAL A 199 -17.17 -22.12 5.69
C VAL A 199 -16.69 -22.15 4.22
N PHE A 200 -15.39 -21.98 3.99
CA PHE A 200 -14.80 -21.92 2.65
C PHE A 200 -14.14 -23.22 2.22
N ARG A 201 -14.06 -24.24 3.09
CA ARG A 201 -13.36 -25.51 2.84
C ARG A 201 -13.84 -26.23 1.59
N GLU A 202 -15.16 -26.30 1.37
CA GLU A 202 -15.75 -26.98 0.20
C GLU A 202 -15.51 -26.22 -1.12
N ARG A 203 -15.16 -24.93 -1.05
CA ARG A 203 -14.98 -24.05 -2.22
C ARG A 203 -13.51 -23.88 -2.62
N MET A 204 -12.58 -24.47 -1.86
CA MET A 204 -11.14 -24.32 -2.05
C MET A 204 -10.48 -25.65 -2.34
N SER A 205 -9.44 -25.64 -3.19
CA SER A 205 -8.53 -26.79 -3.30
C SER A 205 -7.78 -27.01 -1.98
N GLN A 206 -7.41 -28.26 -1.68
CA GLN A 206 -6.69 -28.61 -0.46
C GLN A 206 -5.42 -27.75 -0.22
N SER A 207 -4.61 -27.53 -1.27
CA SER A 207 -3.41 -26.69 -1.19
C SER A 207 -3.72 -25.23 -0.85
N ALA A 208 -4.73 -24.64 -1.49
CA ALA A 208 -5.18 -23.27 -1.20
C ALA A 208 -5.75 -23.13 0.21
N TYR A 209 -6.42 -24.17 0.73
CA TYR A 209 -6.95 -24.18 2.09
C TYR A 209 -5.82 -24.21 3.15
N GLU A 210 -4.80 -25.03 2.94
CA GLU A 210 -3.62 -25.10 3.81
C GLU A 210 -2.84 -23.78 3.84
N GLU A 211 -2.64 -23.16 2.66
CA GLU A 211 -1.97 -21.87 2.55
C GLU A 211 -2.77 -20.74 3.21
N ALA A 212 -4.09 -20.70 2.97
CA ALA A 212 -4.98 -19.73 3.61
C ALA A 212 -5.01 -19.89 5.14
N THR A 213 -5.02 -21.14 5.63
CA THR A 213 -4.98 -21.42 7.08
C THR A 213 -3.68 -20.90 7.69
N LYS A 214 -2.54 -21.17 7.05
CA LYS A 214 -1.24 -20.67 7.53
C LYS A 214 -1.19 -19.14 7.59
N LEU A 215 -1.65 -18.46 6.53
CA LEU A 215 -1.67 -17.00 6.46
C LEU A 215 -2.65 -16.39 7.48
N ALA A 216 -3.80 -17.02 7.70
CA ALA A 216 -4.79 -16.57 8.67
C ALA A 216 -4.28 -16.70 10.11
N VAL A 217 -3.60 -17.80 10.46
CA VAL A 217 -2.94 -17.98 11.76
C VAL A 217 -1.86 -16.92 11.98
N GLU A 218 -1.00 -16.68 10.99
CA GLU A 218 0.02 -15.61 11.07
C GLU A 218 -0.61 -14.23 11.25
N GLN A 219 -1.69 -13.92 10.52
CA GLN A 219 -2.40 -12.66 10.63
C GLN A 219 -3.06 -12.50 12.01
N ARG A 220 -3.68 -13.55 12.55
CA ARG A 220 -4.31 -13.54 13.87
C ARG A 220 -3.29 -13.28 14.98
N LEU A 221 -2.15 -13.97 14.93
CA LEU A 221 -1.03 -13.75 15.86
C LEU A 221 -0.52 -12.31 15.79
N ARG A 222 -0.38 -11.73 14.58
CA ARG A 222 0.03 -10.33 14.42
C ARG A 222 -0.95 -9.37 15.06
N VAL A 223 -2.25 -9.58 14.89
CA VAL A 223 -3.29 -8.72 15.46
C VAL A 223 -3.29 -8.81 16.98
N GLN A 224 -3.24 -10.02 17.56
CA GLN A 224 -3.20 -10.23 19.00
C GLN A 224 -1.97 -9.56 19.66
N LEU A 225 -0.82 -9.63 18.99
CA LEU A 225 0.44 -9.07 19.50
C LEU A 225 0.69 -7.60 19.09
N GLY A 226 -0.14 -7.02 18.23
CA GLY A 226 0.08 -5.69 17.66
C GLY A 226 1.29 -5.58 16.73
N LEU A 227 1.72 -6.69 16.12
CA LEU A 227 2.95 -6.74 15.32
C LEU A 227 2.78 -6.11 13.94
N PRO A 228 3.70 -5.23 13.51
CA PRO A 228 3.70 -4.68 12.15
C PRO A 228 4.18 -5.71 11.12
N ARG A 229 3.78 -5.52 9.85
CA ARG A 229 4.45 -6.18 8.71
C ARG A 229 5.78 -5.49 8.42
N LEU A 230 6.88 -6.23 8.34
CA LEU A 230 8.20 -5.63 8.07
C LEU A 230 8.35 -5.25 6.59
N SER A 231 7.74 -6.02 5.69
CA SER A 231 7.66 -5.70 4.26
C SER A 231 6.41 -4.85 3.97
N SER A 232 6.60 -3.73 3.26
CA SER A 232 5.49 -3.04 2.61
C SER A 232 5.21 -3.75 1.29
N THR A 233 4.13 -4.51 1.21
CA THR A 233 3.53 -4.92 -0.07
C THR A 233 3.18 -3.68 -0.90
#